data_AF-A0A7V9GEN8-F1
#
_entry.id   AF-A0A7V9GEN8-F1
#
_cell.length_a   1.000
_cell.length_b   1.000
_cell.length_c   1.000
_cell.angle_alpha   90.00
_cell.angle_beta   90.00
_cell.angle_gamma   90.00
#
_symmetry.space_group_name_H-M   'P 1'
#
loop_
_entity.id
_entity.type
_entity.pdbx_description
1 polymer ?
#
loop_
_entity_poly.entity_id
_entity_poly.type
_entity_poly.pdbx_seq_one_letter_code
_entity_poly.pdbx_strand_id
1 'polypeptide(L)'
;MVGRVEFISFQTVAEVRYGALLRGWGSARLRRMEAEIARTEIVQSGPDLIRVYAELRVTCQRIGHALCQREHDADRWIAATALRLGVPLVSNDGVFEDTPGLALEIGAS
;
A
#
# COMPACT_ATOMS: atom_id res chain seq x y z
N MET A 1 -19.54 -14.79 -11.26
CA MET A 1 -18.78 -14.06 -10.23
C MET A 1 -17.56 -13.48 -10.92
N VAL A 2 -17.51 -12.16 -11.14
CA VAL A 2 -16.28 -11.51 -11.62
C VAL A 2 -15.28 -11.64 -10.47
N GLY A 3 -14.17 -12.34 -10.69
CA GLY A 3 -13.10 -12.42 -9.70
C GLY A 3 -12.56 -11.02 -9.45
N ARG A 4 -12.50 -10.59 -8.19
CA ARG A 4 -11.85 -9.32 -7.83
C ARG A 4 -10.35 -9.51 -8.03
N VAL A 5 -9.74 -8.72 -8.92
CA VAL A 5 -8.27 -8.66 -9.01
C VAL A 5 -7.79 -7.85 -7.83
N GLU A 6 -6.97 -8.46 -6.99
CA GLU A 6 -6.38 -7.80 -5.83
C GLU A 6 -5.00 -7.25 -6.20
N PHE A 7 -4.79 -5.98 -5.89
CA PHE A 7 -3.51 -5.31 -6.09
C PHE A 7 -2.81 -5.13 -4.75
N ILE A 8 -1.49 -5.28 -4.74
CA ILE A 8 -0.66 -4.97 -3.58
C ILE A 8 0.46 -4.01 -3.98
N SER A 9 0.70 -2.98 -3.18
CA SER A 9 1.85 -2.09 -3.41
C SER A 9 3.16 -2.86 -3.20
N PHE A 10 4.17 -2.58 -4.03
CA PHE A 10 5.53 -3.08 -3.81
C PHE A 10 6.05 -2.76 -2.40
N GLN A 11 5.61 -1.64 -1.82
CA GLN A 11 5.98 -1.21 -0.46
C GLN A 11 5.49 -2.22 0.58
N THR A 12 4.22 -2.61 0.51
CA THR A 12 3.65 -3.63 1.42
C THR A 12 4.36 -4.97 1.26
N VAL A 13 4.71 -5.37 0.03
CA VAL A 13 5.47 -6.60 -0.22
C VAL A 13 6.85 -6.55 0.44
N ALA A 14 7.54 -5.41 0.37
CA ALA A 14 8.83 -5.22 1.02
C ALA A 14 8.74 -5.35 2.54
N GLU A 15 7.73 -4.75 3.16
CA GLU A 15 7.47 -4.80 4.61
C GLU A 15 7.15 -6.22 5.09
N VAL A 16 6.29 -6.94 4.36
CA VAL A 16 5.93 -8.33 4.67
C VAL A 16 7.17 -9.22 4.63
N ARG A 17 7.99 -9.11 3.57
CA ARG A 17 9.23 -9.88 3.44
C ARG A 17 10.25 -9.52 4.52
N TYR A 18 10.43 -8.23 4.80
CA TYR A 18 11.29 -7.76 5.88
C TYR A 18 10.87 -8.36 7.23
N GLY A 19 9.58 -8.29 7.57
CA GLY A 19 9.05 -8.83 8.83
C GLY A 19 9.25 -10.34 8.94
N ALA A 20 9.11 -11.08 7.85
CA ALA A 20 9.35 -12.51 7.81
C ALA A 20 10.83 -12.88 8.06
N LEU A 21 11.75 -12.12 7.46
CA LEU A 21 13.19 -12.28 7.66
C LEU A 21 13.60 -11.91 9.08
N LEU A 22 13.15 -10.74 9.57
CA LEU A 22 13.46 -10.24 10.90
C LEU A 22 13.04 -11.22 12.01
N ARG A 23 11.88 -11.88 11.83
CA ARG A 23 11.33 -12.85 12.79
C ARG A 23 11.85 -14.28 12.57
N GLY A 24 12.78 -14.50 11.65
CA GLY A 24 13.38 -15.80 11.39
C GLY A 24 12.37 -16.89 11.00
N TRP A 25 11.40 -16.57 10.14
CA TRP A 25 10.36 -17.54 9.76
C TRP A 25 10.95 -18.78 9.10
N GLY A 26 10.45 -19.96 9.50
CA GLY A 26 10.81 -21.23 8.88
C GLY A 26 10.31 -21.36 7.44
N SER A 27 10.94 -22.26 6.67
CA SER A 27 10.72 -22.38 5.22
C SER A 27 9.27 -22.64 4.80
N ALA A 28 8.51 -23.40 5.60
CA ALA A 28 7.09 -23.66 5.33
C ALA A 28 6.24 -22.38 5.40
N ARG A 29 6.49 -21.53 6.40
CA ARG A 29 5.76 -20.27 6.58
C ARG A 29 6.14 -19.25 5.50
N LEU A 30 7.43 -19.19 5.12
CA LEU A 30 7.89 -18.36 4.00
C LEU A 30 7.24 -18.77 2.68
N ARG A 31 7.19 -20.07 2.36
CA ARG A 31 6.52 -20.56 1.13
C ARG A 31 5.05 -20.19 1.08
N ARG A 32 4.34 -20.31 2.21
CA ARG A 32 2.93 -19.90 2.28
C ARG A 32 2.79 -18.40 2.01
N MET A 33 3.58 -17.56 2.67
CA MET A 33 3.56 -16.10 2.46
C MET A 33 3.82 -15.72 0.99
N GLU A 34 4.84 -16.28 0.36
CA GLU A 34 5.13 -16.00 -1.06
C GLU A 34 4.01 -16.50 -1.99
N ALA A 35 3.36 -17.61 -1.66
CA ALA A 35 2.20 -18.11 -2.40
C ALA A 35 0.94 -17.23 -2.23
N GLU A 36 0.81 -16.50 -1.12
CA GLU A 36 -0.26 -15.49 -0.97
C GLU A 36 0.05 -14.27 -1.84
N ILE A 37 1.27 -13.75 -1.76
CA ILE A 37 1.73 -12.61 -2.58
C ILE A 37 1.61 -12.90 -4.07
N ALA A 38 1.93 -14.12 -4.51
CA ALA A 38 1.86 -14.51 -5.92
C ALA A 38 0.43 -14.57 -6.48
N ARG A 39 -0.61 -14.51 -5.65
CA ARG A 39 -2.01 -14.45 -6.11
C ARG A 39 -2.52 -13.03 -6.32
N THR A 40 -1.77 -12.02 -5.87
CA THR A 40 -2.10 -10.62 -6.06
C THR A 40 -1.19 -10.00 -7.11
N GLU A 41 -1.67 -8.97 -7.80
CA GLU A 41 -0.85 -8.21 -8.73
C GLU A 41 -0.01 -7.20 -7.95
N ILE A 42 1.31 -7.38 -7.94
CA ILE A 42 2.22 -6.43 -7.29
C ILE A 42 2.40 -5.21 -8.18
N VAL A 43 1.93 -4.07 -7.72
CA VAL A 43 2.14 -2.79 -8.40
C VAL A 43 3.56 -2.32 -8.15
N GLN A 44 4.40 -2.44 -9.17
CA GLN A 44 5.77 -1.92 -9.14
C GLN A 44 5.78 -0.39 -9.19
N SER A 45 6.86 0.20 -8.68
CA SER A 45 7.13 1.60 -8.89
C SER A 45 7.41 1.90 -10.37
N GLY A 46 7.20 3.17 -10.74
CA GLY A 46 7.42 3.66 -12.10
C GLY A 46 7.14 5.15 -12.17
N PRO A 47 7.45 5.82 -13.30
CA PRO A 47 7.36 7.26 -13.43
C PRO A 47 6.00 7.83 -13.02
N ASP A 48 4.91 7.16 -13.42
CA ASP A 48 3.55 7.57 -13.06
C ASP A 48 3.28 7.50 -11.56
N LEU A 49 3.71 6.42 -10.90
CA LEU A 49 3.51 6.26 -9.46
C LEU A 49 4.36 7.26 -8.67
N ILE A 50 5.60 7.50 -9.12
CA ILE A 50 6.49 8.50 -8.52
C ILE A 50 5.87 9.90 -8.59
N ARG A 51 5.29 10.25 -9.73
CA ARG A 51 4.59 11.53 -9.91
C ARG A 51 3.38 11.64 -8.97
N VAL A 52 2.50 10.64 -8.93
CA VAL A 52 1.32 10.63 -8.05
C VAL A 52 1.73 10.72 -6.58
N TYR A 53 2.78 10.02 -6.17
CA TYR A 53 3.33 10.12 -4.82
C TYR A 53 3.78 11.56 -4.49
N ALA A 54 4.49 12.23 -5.39
CA ALA A 54 4.98 13.60 -5.17
C ALA A 54 3.83 14.60 -5.09
N GLU A 55 2.85 14.49 -6.00
CA GLU A 55 1.63 15.29 -6.00
C GLU A 55 0.83 15.09 -4.70
N LEU A 56 0.67 13.84 -4.26
CA LEU A 56 0.00 13.50 -3.01
C LEU A 56 0.72 14.14 -1.81
N ARG A 57 2.05 14.05 -1.74
CA ARG A 57 2.82 14.65 -0.65
C ARG A 57 2.61 16.16 -0.54
N VAL A 58 2.65 16.87 -1.67
CA VAL A 58 2.39 18.33 -1.69
C VAL A 58 0.96 18.63 -1.26
N THR A 59 -0.01 17.83 -1.70
CA THR A 59 -1.42 18.03 -1.36
C THR A 59 -1.66 17.82 0.13
N CYS A 60 -1.16 16.71 0.69
CA CYS A 60 -1.20 16.44 2.13
C CYS A 60 -0.51 17.55 2.94
N GLN A 61 0.64 18.04 2.48
CA GLN A 61 1.36 19.13 3.15
C GLN A 61 0.52 20.42 3.22
N ARG A 62 -0.20 20.76 2.14
CA ARG A 62 -1.03 21.98 2.08
C ARG A 62 -2.22 21.95 3.02
N ILE A 63 -2.76 20.77 3.31
CA ILE A 63 -3.94 20.60 4.17
C ILE A 63 -3.59 20.13 5.58
N GLY A 64 -2.30 19.94 5.90
CA GLY A 64 -1.85 19.47 7.21
C GLY A 64 -2.10 17.99 7.48
N HIS A 65 -2.25 17.16 6.45
CA HIS A 65 -2.52 15.73 6.58
C HIS A 65 -1.27 14.93 6.97
N ALA A 66 -1.42 13.93 7.86
CA ALA A 66 -0.31 13.15 8.43
C ALA A 66 0.58 12.48 7.38
N LEU A 67 0.00 12.00 6.28
CA LEU A 67 0.75 11.48 5.13
C LEU A 67 1.77 12.47 4.55
N CYS A 68 1.89 13.74 4.92
CA CYS A 68 3.03 14.57 4.48
C CYS A 68 4.35 14.28 5.24
N GLN A 69 4.23 13.65 6.41
CA GLN A 69 5.33 13.45 7.37
C GLN A 69 6.26 12.32 6.94
N ARG A 70 7.51 12.37 7.42
CA ARG A 70 8.55 11.40 7.03
C ARG A 70 8.29 9.99 7.57
N GLU A 71 7.64 9.87 8.72
CA GLU A 71 7.29 8.58 9.31
C GLU A 71 6.29 7.79 8.45
N HIS A 72 5.42 8.50 7.72
CA HIS A 72 4.38 7.93 6.86
C HIS A 72 4.79 7.80 5.39
N ASP A 73 6.11 7.68 5.12
CA ASP A 73 6.61 7.58 3.74
C ASP A 73 6.13 6.32 3.04
N ALA A 74 6.14 5.20 3.78
CA ALA A 74 5.63 3.91 3.33
C ALA A 74 4.13 3.97 3.03
N ASP A 75 3.34 4.48 3.98
CA ASP A 75 1.90 4.67 3.83
C ASP A 75 1.58 5.51 2.60
N ARG A 76 2.36 6.55 2.34
CA ARG A 76 2.17 7.40 1.16
C ARG A 76 2.37 6.64 -0.15
N TRP A 77 3.32 5.70 -0.24
CA TRP A 77 3.46 4.84 -1.43
C TRP A 77 2.26 3.91 -1.62
N ILE A 78 1.69 3.42 -0.52
CA ILE A 78 0.47 2.60 -0.54
C ILE A 78 -0.73 3.43 -1.04
N ALA A 79 -0.95 4.62 -0.46
CA ALA A 79 -2.01 5.53 -0.88
C ALA A 79 -1.86 5.98 -2.35
N ALA A 80 -0.64 6.36 -2.77
CA ALA A 80 -0.36 6.74 -4.15
C ALA A 80 -0.62 5.60 -5.13
N THR A 81 -0.42 4.34 -4.72
CA THR A 81 -0.71 3.16 -5.53
C THR A 81 -2.21 3.04 -5.80
N ALA A 82 -3.03 3.16 -4.75
CA ALA A 82 -4.49 3.14 -4.87
C ALA A 82 -5.01 4.31 -5.73
N LEU A 83 -4.49 5.53 -5.53
CA LEU A 83 -4.83 6.70 -6.34
C LEU A 83 -4.48 6.52 -7.82
N ARG A 84 -3.28 5.99 -8.11
CA ARG A 84 -2.84 5.75 -9.50
C ARG A 84 -3.76 4.77 -10.22
N LEU A 85 -4.19 3.71 -9.51
CA LEU A 85 -5.06 2.69 -10.07
C LEU A 85 -6.54 3.10 -10.09
N GLY A 86 -6.92 4.15 -9.35
CA GLY A 86 -8.32 4.55 -9.20
C GLY A 86 -9.16 3.50 -8.48
N VAL A 87 -8.55 2.76 -7.55
CA VAL A 87 -9.22 1.69 -6.78
C VAL A 87 -9.26 2.05 -5.29
N PRO A 88 -10.23 1.53 -4.53
CA PRO A 88 -10.25 1.71 -3.08
C PRO A 88 -9.03 1.07 -2.41
N LEU A 89 -8.48 1.76 -1.42
CA LEU A 89 -7.49 1.19 -0.51
C LEU A 89 -8.19 0.44 0.61
N VAL A 90 -7.90 -0.84 0.75
CA VAL A 90 -8.36 -1.66 1.87
C VAL A 90 -7.39 -1.50 3.04
N SER A 91 -7.80 -0.82 4.10
CA SER A 91 -6.97 -0.59 5.30
C SER A 91 -7.84 -0.32 6.52
N ASN A 92 -7.30 -0.68 7.70
CA ASN A 92 -7.88 -0.33 9.00
C ASN A 92 -7.02 0.70 9.75
N ASP A 93 -6.01 1.28 9.09
CA ASP A 93 -5.15 2.30 9.68
C ASP A 93 -5.75 3.70 9.45
N GLY A 94 -5.94 4.44 10.54
CA GLY A 94 -6.51 5.78 10.53
C GLY A 94 -5.64 6.83 9.83
N VAL A 95 -4.36 6.55 9.57
CA VAL A 95 -3.47 7.48 8.84
C VAL A 95 -3.98 7.83 7.44
N PHE A 96 -4.79 6.94 6.84
CA PHE A 96 -5.33 7.13 5.50
C PHE A 96 -6.64 7.93 5.49
N GLU A 97 -7.30 8.11 6.63
CA GLU A 97 -8.55 8.88 6.73
C GLU A 97 -8.36 10.32 6.24
N ASP A 98 -9.33 10.86 5.51
CA ASP A 98 -9.29 12.19 4.91
C ASP A 98 -8.14 12.43 3.90
N THR A 99 -7.50 11.35 3.41
CA THR A 99 -6.50 11.47 2.34
C THR A 99 -7.17 11.97 1.04
N PRO A 100 -6.69 13.06 0.44
CA PRO A 100 -7.32 13.66 -0.73
C PRO A 100 -7.47 12.70 -1.91
N GLY A 101 -8.71 12.51 -2.37
CA GLY A 101 -9.04 11.68 -3.52
C GLY A 101 -8.96 10.17 -3.28
N LEU A 102 -8.60 9.72 -2.07
CA LEU A 102 -8.46 8.31 -1.74
C LEU A 102 -9.81 7.73 -1.27
N ALA A 103 -10.30 6.70 -1.94
CA ALA A 103 -11.41 5.90 -1.44
C ALA A 103 -10.87 4.84 -0.47
N LEU A 104 -11.51 4.68 0.69
CA LEU A 104 -11.16 3.68 1.71
C LEU A 104 -12.26 2.62 1.83
N GLU A 105 -11.84 1.37 1.94
CA GLU A 105 -12.69 0.23 2.30
C GLU A 105 -12.13 -0.42 3.58
N ILE A 106 -13.02 -0.78 4.51
CA ILE A 106 -12.64 -1.59 5.66
C ILE A 106 -12.44 -3.04 5.19
N GLY A 107 -11.31 -3.64 5.54
CA GLY A 107 -11.06 -5.05 5.24
C GLY A 107 -12.02 -5.95 5.98
N ALA A 108 -12.64 -6.91 5.30
CA ALA A 108 -13.40 -7.97 5.96
C ALA A 108 -12.46 -8.75 6.89
N SER A 109 -12.80 -8.78 8.18
CA SER A 109 -12.03 -9.43 9.25
C SER A 109 -12.12 -10.96 9.18
#